data_AF-A0A448MS55-F1
#
_entry.id   AF-A0A448MS55-F1
#
_cell.length_a   1.000
_cell.length_b   1.000
_cell.length_c   1.000
_cell.angle_alpha   90.00
_cell.angle_beta   90.00
_cell.angle_gamma   90.00
#
_symmetry.space_group_name_H-M   'P 1'
#
loop_
_entity.id
_entity.type
_entity.pdbx_description
1 polymer ?
#
loop_
_entity_poly.entity_id
_entity_poly.type
_entity_poly.pdbx_seq_one_letter_code
_entity_poly.pdbx_strand_id
1 'polypeptide(L)'
;MDVANAICKEIQATCKFKGESFDALIPNLKAKRFDAAISAMDITDARSKQVLFSDAYYDSTASYVALKGKATLETAKNIGVQNGTTFQQYTVTETKQYSPKAYTSLQDAILDLKNGRIDIISVIPLYLRI
;
A
#
# COMPACT_ATOMS: atom_id res chain seq x y z
N MET A 1 0.92 -10.21 9.10
CA MET A 1 1.87 -11.30 9.45
C MET A 1 1.16 -12.63 9.60
N ASP A 2 -0.02 -12.67 10.22
CA ASP A 2 -0.75 -13.92 10.46
C ASP A 2 -1.02 -14.73 9.19
N VAL A 3 -1.49 -14.07 8.11
CA VAL A 3 -1.70 -14.73 6.81
C VAL A 3 -0.41 -15.35 6.27
N ALA A 4 0.71 -14.61 6.32
CA ALA A 4 2.00 -15.10 5.85
C ALA A 4 2.48 -16.31 6.67
N ASN A 5 2.36 -16.25 8.00
CA ASN A 5 2.69 -17.37 8.88
C ASN A 5 1.81 -18.60 8.62
N ALA A 6 0.51 -18.41 8.39
CA ALA A 6 -0.41 -19.48 8.06
C ALA A 6 -0.05 -20.16 6.73
N ILE A 7 0.27 -19.38 5.70
CA ILE A 7 0.74 -19.91 4.41
C ILE A 7 2.00 -20.74 4.60
N CYS A 8 3.01 -20.21 5.30
CA CYS A 8 4.26 -20.92 5.55
C CYS A 8 4.07 -22.25 6.29
N LYS A 9 3.13 -22.29 7.24
CA LYS A 9 2.75 -23.50 7.95
C LYS A 9 2.09 -24.52 7.01
N GLU A 10 1.16 -24.07 6.16
CA GLU A 10 0.44 -24.94 5.22
C GLU A 10 1.37 -25.59 4.20
N ILE A 11 2.32 -24.82 3.65
CA ILE A 11 3.30 -25.33 2.69
C ILE A 11 4.50 -26.03 3.35
N GLN A 12 4.48 -26.16 4.69
CA GLN A 12 5.55 -26.77 5.48
C GLN A 12 6.94 -26.15 5.24
N ALA A 13 7.00 -24.84 5.02
CA ALA A 13 8.24 -24.12 4.74
C ALA A 13 8.73 -23.30 5.94
N THR A 14 10.05 -23.18 6.07
CA THR A 14 10.67 -22.21 6.99
C THR A 14 10.76 -20.85 6.32
N CYS A 15 9.86 -19.94 6.67
CA CYS A 15 9.86 -18.58 6.13
C CYS A 15 10.70 -17.62 6.96
N LYS A 16 11.47 -16.77 6.28
CA LYS A 16 12.14 -15.61 6.87
C LYS A 16 11.54 -14.35 6.26
N PHE A 17 11.13 -13.41 7.11
CA PHE A 17 10.51 -12.18 6.67
C PHE A 17 11.52 -11.03 6.70
N LYS A 18 11.51 -10.22 5.64
CA LYS A 18 12.28 -8.99 5.54
C LYS A 18 11.35 -7.88 5.07
N GLY A 19 11.43 -6.72 5.70
CA GLY A 19 10.75 -5.52 5.22
C GLY A 19 11.45 -4.94 3.99
N GLU A 20 10.65 -4.52 3.00
CA GLU A 20 11.09 -3.86 1.78
C GLU A 20 10.10 -2.73 1.45
N SER A 21 10.54 -1.73 0.70
CA SER A 21 9.61 -0.72 0.17
C SER A 21 8.68 -1.34 -0.86
N PHE A 22 7.43 -0.88 -0.90
CA PHE A 22 6.39 -1.49 -1.73
C PHE A 22 6.74 -1.43 -3.23
N ASP A 23 7.26 -0.30 -3.67
CA ASP A 23 7.71 -0.07 -5.05
C ASP A 23 8.89 -0.96 -5.48
N ALA A 24 9.68 -1.47 -4.53
CA ALA A 24 10.80 -2.37 -4.78
C ALA A 24 10.40 -3.85 -4.84
N LEU A 25 9.17 -4.22 -4.46
CA LEU A 25 8.77 -5.63 -4.33
C LEU A 25 8.87 -6.40 -5.66
N ILE A 26 8.22 -5.91 -6.72
CA ILE A 26 8.23 -6.60 -8.03
C ILE A 26 9.65 -6.67 -8.64
N PRO A 27 10.42 -5.55 -8.70
CA PRO A 27 11.79 -5.61 -9.20
C PRO A 27 12.68 -6.59 -8.42
N ASN A 28 12.60 -6.59 -7.09
CA ASN A 28 13.43 -7.47 -6.25
C ASN A 28 13.00 -8.94 -6.35
N LEU A 29 11.69 -9.22 -6.51
CA LEU A 29 11.19 -10.58 -6.77
C LEU A 29 11.74 -11.12 -8.09
N LYS A 30 11.69 -10.32 -9.16
CA LYS A 30 12.27 -10.68 -10.47
C LYS A 30 13.78 -10.88 -10.41
N ALA A 31 14.47 -10.09 -9.60
CA ALA A 31 15.89 -10.23 -9.33
C ALA A 31 16.23 -11.39 -8.38
N LYS A 32 15.23 -12.19 -7.97
CA LYS A 32 15.37 -13.36 -7.08
C LYS A 32 16.03 -13.01 -5.74
N ARG A 33 15.77 -11.81 -5.21
CA ARG A 33 16.25 -11.40 -3.88
C ARG A 33 15.45 -12.01 -2.74
N PHE A 34 14.23 -12.47 -3.02
CA PHE A 34 13.36 -13.25 -2.15
C PHE A 34 12.37 -14.04 -3.02
N ASP A 35 11.69 -15.02 -2.42
CA ASP A 35 10.87 -15.99 -3.15
C ASP A 35 9.40 -15.57 -3.32
N ALA A 36 8.88 -14.75 -2.40
CA ALA A 36 7.49 -14.29 -2.42
C ALA A 36 7.34 -12.90 -1.78
N ALA A 37 6.34 -12.14 -2.24
CA ALA A 37 5.91 -10.89 -1.62
C ALA A 37 4.48 -11.03 -1.06
N ILE A 38 4.31 -10.87 0.25
CA ILE A 38 3.01 -10.88 0.92
C ILE A 38 2.81 -9.51 1.55
N SER A 39 2.32 -8.57 0.75
CA SER A 39 2.27 -7.15 1.13
C SER A 39 1.08 -6.41 0.53
N ALA A 40 -0.14 -6.97 0.62
CA ALA A 40 -1.35 -6.27 0.19
C ALA A 40 -1.30 -5.75 -1.26
N MET A 41 -0.68 -6.52 -2.16
CA MET A 41 -0.46 -6.11 -3.54
C MET A 41 -1.65 -6.51 -4.41
N ASP A 42 -2.29 -5.52 -5.04
CA ASP A 42 -3.35 -5.80 -6.01
C ASP A 42 -2.84 -6.57 -7.22
N ILE A 43 -3.65 -7.50 -7.69
CA ILE A 43 -3.45 -8.22 -8.94
C ILE A 43 -3.90 -7.28 -10.07
N THR A 44 -2.98 -6.90 -10.95
CA THR A 44 -3.28 -6.06 -12.13
C THR A 44 -2.60 -6.63 -13.36
N ASP A 45 -3.16 -6.39 -14.55
CA ASP A 45 -2.58 -6.87 -15.81
C ASP A 45 -1.11 -6.47 -15.99
N ALA A 46 -0.77 -5.24 -15.59
CA ALA A 46 0.60 -4.75 -15.68
C ALA A 46 1.58 -5.49 -14.75
N ARG A 47 1.11 -5.94 -13.58
CA ARG A 47 1.90 -6.73 -12.63
C ARG A 47 1.93 -8.21 -13.03
N SER A 48 0.82 -8.76 -13.48
CA SER A 48 0.70 -10.17 -13.93
C SER A 48 1.55 -10.49 -15.15
N LYS A 49 1.88 -9.48 -15.98
CA LYS A 49 2.89 -9.61 -17.06
C LYS A 49 4.32 -9.75 -16.55
N GLN A 50 4.58 -9.44 -15.28
CA GLN A 50 5.93 -9.36 -14.71
C GLN A 50 6.21 -10.46 -13.69
N VAL A 51 5.20 -10.89 -12.94
CA VAL A 51 5.29 -11.86 -11.86
C VAL A 51 4.02 -12.72 -11.83
N LEU A 52 4.11 -13.91 -11.23
CA LEU A 52 2.94 -14.74 -10.94
C LEU A 52 2.29 -14.29 -9.63
N PHE A 53 0.97 -14.41 -9.57
CA PHE A 53 0.19 -14.22 -8.35
C PHE A 53 -0.40 -15.55 -7.89
N SER A 54 -0.61 -15.69 -6.58
CA SER A 54 -1.51 -16.69 -6.03
C SER A 54 -2.96 -16.29 -6.30
N ASP A 55 -3.90 -17.14 -5.86
CA ASP A 55 -5.27 -16.69 -5.63
C ASP A 55 -5.28 -15.53 -4.63
N ALA A 56 -6.24 -14.62 -4.79
CA ALA A 56 -6.39 -13.48 -3.89
C ALA A 56 -6.78 -13.96 -2.49
N TYR A 57 -6.07 -13.47 -1.47
CA TYR A 57 -6.30 -13.87 -0.07
C TYR A 57 -7.18 -12.90 0.73
N TYR A 58 -7.51 -11.73 0.17
CA TYR A 58 -8.58 -10.84 0.65
C TYR A 58 -8.95 -9.81 -0.43
N ASP A 59 -10.18 -9.29 -0.35
CA ASP A 59 -10.63 -8.17 -1.16
C ASP A 59 -10.34 -6.84 -0.45
N SER A 60 -9.89 -5.83 -1.19
CA SER A 60 -9.43 -4.57 -0.63
C SER A 60 -10.13 -3.38 -1.26
N THR A 61 -10.45 -2.38 -0.45
CA THR A 61 -11.03 -1.12 -0.90
C THR A 61 -10.19 0.04 -0.39
N ALA A 62 -9.93 1.01 -1.27
CA ALA A 62 -9.29 2.25 -0.89
C ALA A 62 -10.19 3.06 0.04
N SER A 63 -9.59 3.76 1.00
CA SER A 63 -10.29 4.75 1.81
C SER A 63 -9.42 5.98 2.00
N TYR A 64 -10.08 7.14 2.04
CA TYR A 64 -9.44 8.38 2.44
C TYR A 64 -9.54 8.54 3.95
N VAL A 65 -8.43 8.93 4.54
CA VAL A 65 -8.27 9.03 5.98
C VAL A 65 -7.73 10.42 6.33
N ALA A 66 -8.44 11.12 7.23
CA ALA A 66 -8.09 12.43 7.76
C ALA A 66 -7.98 12.38 9.29
N LEU A 67 -7.23 13.30 9.88
CA LEU A 67 -7.35 13.56 11.32
C LEU A 67 -8.74 14.15 11.64
N LYS A 68 -9.32 13.74 12.76
CA LYS A 68 -10.65 14.20 13.19
C LYS A 68 -10.71 15.73 13.24
N GLY A 69 -11.65 16.30 12.49
CA GLY A 69 -11.88 17.75 12.44
C GLY A 69 -10.83 18.57 11.69
N LYS A 70 -9.90 17.93 10.95
CA LYS A 70 -8.85 18.64 10.21
C LYS A 70 -9.15 18.82 8.72
N ALA A 71 -9.79 17.85 8.08
CA ALA A 71 -10.15 17.93 6.67
C ALA A 71 -11.37 17.07 6.34
N THR A 72 -12.11 17.47 5.31
CA THR A 72 -13.09 16.66 4.58
C THR A 72 -12.60 16.44 3.14
N LEU A 73 -13.31 15.65 2.35
CA LEU A 73 -12.96 15.45 0.93
C LEU A 73 -13.04 16.76 0.13
N GLU A 74 -13.89 17.70 0.53
CA GLU A 74 -14.06 18.98 -0.13
C GLU A 74 -12.97 19.98 0.25
N THR A 75 -12.42 19.90 1.47
CA THR A 75 -11.41 20.85 1.96
C THR A 75 -9.98 20.38 1.76
N ALA A 76 -9.76 19.06 1.60
CA ALA A 76 -8.45 18.48 1.45
C ALA A 76 -7.77 18.94 0.15
N LYS A 77 -6.47 19.23 0.23
CA LYS A 77 -5.64 19.59 -0.93
C LYS A 77 -4.50 18.63 -1.09
N ASN A 78 -3.75 18.34 -0.04
CA ASN A 78 -2.57 17.49 -0.08
C ASN A 78 -2.95 16.07 0.34
N ILE A 79 -2.69 15.10 -0.55
CA ILE A 79 -2.97 13.69 -0.31
C ILE A 79 -1.69 12.88 -0.27
N GLY A 80 -1.48 12.12 0.81
CA GLY A 80 -0.41 11.14 0.90
C GLY A 80 -0.78 9.83 0.23
N VAL A 81 0.10 9.34 -0.64
CA VAL A 81 -0.02 8.05 -1.32
C VAL A 81 1.28 7.27 -1.23
N GLN A 82 1.19 5.94 -1.08
CA GLN A 82 2.38 5.09 -1.08
C GLN A 82 2.83 4.79 -2.51
N ASN A 83 4.14 4.87 -2.76
CA ASN A 83 4.75 4.63 -4.06
C ASN A 83 4.45 3.23 -4.60
N GLY A 84 4.17 3.14 -5.90
CA GLY A 84 3.94 1.91 -6.62
C GLY A 84 2.57 1.27 -6.41
N THR A 85 1.72 1.87 -5.57
CA THR A 85 0.36 1.37 -5.29
C THR A 85 -0.62 1.75 -6.42
N THR A 86 -1.69 0.97 -6.55
CA THR A 86 -2.82 1.33 -7.43
C THR A 86 -3.52 2.59 -6.96
N PHE A 87 -3.49 2.89 -5.65
CA PHE A 87 -4.03 4.12 -5.07
C PHE A 87 -3.26 5.37 -5.50
N GLN A 88 -1.94 5.29 -5.61
CA GLN A 88 -1.14 6.37 -6.20
C GLN A 88 -1.58 6.61 -7.65
N GLN A 89 -1.69 5.55 -8.45
CA GLN A 89 -2.11 5.66 -9.85
C GLN A 89 -3.49 6.31 -9.96
N TYR A 90 -4.47 5.80 -9.21
CA TYR A 90 -5.83 6.34 -9.17
C TYR A 90 -5.85 7.80 -8.74
N THR A 91 -5.08 8.17 -7.72
CA THR A 91 -5.03 9.55 -7.22
C THR A 91 -4.51 10.51 -8.29
N VAL A 92 -3.49 10.09 -9.04
CA VAL A 92 -2.88 10.89 -10.11
C VAL A 92 -3.81 11.02 -11.33
N THR A 93 -4.58 9.97 -11.67
CA THR A 93 -5.41 9.98 -12.89
C THR A 93 -6.82 10.53 -12.65
N GLU A 94 -7.45 10.13 -11.55
CA GLU A 94 -8.89 10.36 -11.32
C GLU A 94 -9.16 11.51 -10.35
N THR A 95 -8.33 11.71 -9.32
CA THR A 95 -8.59 12.73 -8.28
C THR A 95 -7.73 13.98 -8.44
N LYS A 96 -7.89 14.65 -9.60
CA LYS A 96 -7.08 15.82 -9.97
C LYS A 96 -7.26 17.04 -9.07
N GLN A 97 -8.28 17.06 -8.21
CA GLN A 97 -8.47 18.09 -7.21
C GLN A 97 -7.45 18.04 -6.07
N TYR A 98 -6.79 16.90 -5.87
CA TYR A 98 -5.77 16.73 -4.83
C TYR A 98 -4.35 16.81 -5.42
N SER A 99 -3.42 17.32 -4.62
CA SER A 99 -1.98 17.34 -4.86
C SER A 99 -1.33 16.12 -4.21
N PRO A 100 -0.92 15.11 -5.00
CA PRO A 100 -0.33 13.90 -4.45
C PRO A 100 1.07 14.16 -3.89
N LYS A 101 1.30 13.63 -2.68
CA LYS A 101 2.59 13.51 -2.02
C LYS A 101 2.92 12.03 -1.91
N ALA A 102 3.99 11.64 -2.58
CA ALA A 102 4.35 10.24 -2.74
C ALA A 102 5.35 9.82 -1.65
N TYR A 103 5.09 8.71 -0.98
CA TYR A 103 5.90 8.22 0.13
C TYR A 103 6.39 6.79 -0.12
N THR A 104 7.64 6.52 0.24
CA THR A 104 8.21 5.17 0.18
C THR A 104 7.58 4.24 1.22
N SER A 105 7.26 4.76 2.41
CA SER A 105 6.58 4.02 3.47
C SER A 105 5.24 4.67 3.82
N LEU A 106 4.24 3.85 4.16
CA LEU A 106 2.97 4.35 4.67
C LEU A 106 3.13 5.04 6.03
N GLN A 107 4.11 4.62 6.82
CA GLN A 107 4.39 5.19 8.13
C GLN A 107 4.81 6.66 8.03
N ASP A 108 5.60 7.02 7.01
CA ASP A 108 5.98 8.41 6.76
C ASP A 108 4.78 9.27 6.36
N ALA A 109 3.89 8.73 5.51
CA ALA A 109 2.63 9.41 5.18
C ALA A 109 1.75 9.62 6.43
N ILE A 110 1.64 8.62 7.31
CA ILE A 110 0.89 8.76 8.57
C ILE A 110 1.53 9.81 9.48
N LEU A 111 2.87 9.87 9.56
CA LEU A 111 3.57 10.88 10.35
C LEU A 111 3.34 12.29 9.80
N ASP A 112 3.37 12.46 8.48
CA ASP A 112 3.07 13.73 7.82
C ASP A 112 1.63 14.16 8.04
N LEU A 113 0.68 13.23 7.99
CA LEU A 113 -0.72 13.48 8.32
C LEU A 113 -0.87 13.95 9.78
N LYS A 114 -0.21 13.27 10.72
CA LYS A 114 -0.20 13.64 12.15
C LYS A 114 0.37 15.04 12.39
N ASN A 115 1.39 15.41 11.62
CA ASN A 115 2.05 16.71 11.72
C ASN A 115 1.34 17.81 10.91
N GLY A 116 0.24 17.50 10.21
CA GLY A 116 -0.49 18.46 9.38
C GLY A 116 0.25 18.90 8.12
N ARG A 117 1.23 18.12 7.65
CA ARG A 117 1.95 18.37 6.38
C ARG A 117 1.14 17.93 5.16
N ILE A 118 0.21 16.99 5.36
CA ILE A 118 -0.79 16.56 4.38
C ILE A 118 -2.16 16.50 5.05
N ASP A 119 -3.23 16.59 4.25
CA ASP A 119 -4.60 16.71 4.74
C ASP A 119 -5.26 15.33 4.90
N ILE A 120 -4.98 14.44 3.94
CA ILE A 120 -5.52 13.08 3.89
C ILE A 120 -4.46 12.07 3.41
N ILE A 121 -4.69 10.79 3.68
CA ILE A 121 -3.96 9.67 3.06
C ILE A 121 -4.94 8.74 2.35
N SER A 122 -4.50 8.12 1.24
CA SER A 122 -5.23 7.02 0.59
C SER A 122 -4.62 5.68 1.01
N VAL A 123 -5.43 4.85 1.65
CA VAL A 123 -4.98 3.62 2.31
C VAL A 123 -6.05 2.53 2.25
N ILE A 124 -5.62 1.27 2.40
CA ILE A 124 -6.54 0.18 2.72
C ILE A 124 -6.79 0.23 4.24
N PRO A 125 -8.04 0.35 4.72
CA PRO A 125 -8.34 0.44 6.14
C PRO A 125 -8.24 -0.95 6.81
N LEU A 126 -7.01 -1.45 6.98
CA LEU A 126 -6.72 -2.61 7.81
C LEU A 126 -6.29 -2.10 9.19
N TYR A 127 -7.19 -2.19 10.18
CA TYR A 127 -6.91 -1.91 11.60
C TYR A 127 -6.42 -0.48 11.93
N LEU A 128 -6.74 0.52 11.11
CA LEU A 128 -6.39 1.91 11.41
C LEU A 128 -7.16 2.41 12.64
N ARG A 129 -6.45 2.58 13.77
CA ARG A 129 -6.84 3.43 14.90
C ARG A 129 -5.92 4.65 14.89
N ILE A 130 -6.46 5.77 14.42
CA ILE A 130 -5.78 7.06 14.29
C ILE A 130 -6.34 8.03 15.31
#